data_AF-R4MF59-F1
#
_entry.id   AF-R4MF59-F1
#
_cell.length_a   1.000
_cell.length_b   1.000
_cell.length_c   1.000
_cell.angle_alpha   90.00
_cell.angle_beta   90.00
_cell.angle_gamma   90.00
#
_symmetry.space_group_name_H-M   'P 1'
#
loop_
_entity.id
_entity.type
_entity.pdbx_description
1 polymer ?
#
loop_
_entity_poly.entity_id
_entity_poly.type
_entity_poly.pdbx_seq_one_letter_code
_entity_poly.pdbx_strand_id
1 'polypeptide(L)'
;MRGYIDRIDVAATGELRVVDYKTGKAPPAARALAEFKAMFQMKFYAVALFRSRGVPPTRLRLIYLADGQLLDYSPDRDELLRFEKTLMAIWRAIQSAGETGDFRPNPSRLCDWCPHQQRCPAFGGTPPPYPGWPTEPAA
;
A
#
# COMPACT_ATOMS: atom_id res chain seq x y z
N MET A 1 0.03 -9.05 10.29
CA MET A 1 0.03 -8.65 8.86
C MET A 1 0.90 -9.62 8.07
N ARG A 2 0.51 -9.96 6.84
CA ARG A 2 1.27 -10.83 5.92
C ARG A 2 1.43 -10.10 4.58
N GLY A 3 2.54 -10.30 3.89
CA GLY A 3 2.84 -9.69 2.60
C GLY A 3 4.18 -10.17 2.05
N TYR A 4 4.41 -9.94 0.75
CA TYR A 4 5.63 -10.33 0.06
C TYR A 4 6.30 -9.09 -0.53
N ILE A 5 7.61 -8.99 -0.35
CA ILE A 5 8.45 -8.00 -1.00
C ILE A 5 9.11 -8.70 -2.19
N ASP A 6 8.99 -8.13 -3.39
CA ASP A 6 9.51 -8.77 -4.61
C ASP A 6 11.02 -9.05 -4.51
N ARG A 7 11.80 -8.06 -4.06
CA ARG A 7 13.25 -8.21 -3.89
C ARG A 7 13.82 -7.23 -2.85
N ILE A 8 14.79 -7.71 -2.09
CA ILE A 8 15.61 -6.91 -1.18
C ILE A 8 17.07 -7.08 -1.60
N ASP A 9 17.73 -5.98 -1.96
CA ASP A 9 19.17 -5.97 -2.21
C ASP A 9 19.90 -5.49 -0.94
N VAL A 10 21.04 -6.11 -0.63
CA VAL A 10 21.91 -5.74 0.50
C VAL A 10 23.28 -5.38 -0.06
N ALA A 11 23.75 -4.16 0.17
CA ALA A 11 25.09 -3.74 -0.20
C ALA A 11 26.16 -4.39 0.71
N ALA A 12 27.41 -4.45 0.25
CA ALA A 12 28.53 -4.95 1.06
C ALA A 12 28.71 -4.16 2.38
N THR A 13 28.37 -2.87 2.34
CA THR A 13 28.34 -1.93 3.47
C THR A 13 27.10 -2.05 4.35
N GLY A 14 26.16 -2.96 4.01
CA GLY A 14 24.98 -3.30 4.81
C GLY A 14 23.73 -2.49 4.49
N GLU A 15 23.78 -1.49 3.62
CA GLU A 15 22.61 -0.71 3.23
C GLU A 15 21.60 -1.59 2.47
N LEU A 16 20.32 -1.37 2.79
CA LEU A 16 19.22 -2.13 2.23
C LEU A 16 18.52 -1.33 1.13
N ARG A 17 18.16 -2.00 0.04
CA ARG A 17 17.28 -1.48 -1.00
C ARG A 17 16.08 -2.39 -1.20
N VAL A 18 14.88 -1.81 -1.15
CA VAL A 18 13.64 -2.50 -1.50
C VAL A 18 13.36 -2.26 -2.99
N VAL A 19 13.07 -3.34 -3.72
CA VAL A 19 12.77 -3.27 -5.15
C VAL A 19 11.42 -3.95 -5.41
N ASP A 20 10.58 -3.30 -6.21
CA ASP A 20 9.29 -3.82 -6.69
C ASP A 20 9.23 -3.68 -8.21
N TYR A 21 8.74 -4.73 -8.88
CA TYR A 21 8.65 -4.78 -10.33
C TYR A 21 7.23 -4.47 -10.78
N LYS A 22 7.09 -3.56 -11.74
CA LYS A 22 5.83 -3.24 -12.39
C LYS A 22 5.90 -3.68 -13.84
N THR A 23 4.95 -4.50 -14.28
CA THR A 23 4.87 -4.98 -15.67
C THR A 23 4.38 -3.91 -16.65
N GLY A 24 3.71 -2.86 -16.15
CA GLY A 24 3.24 -1.73 -16.95
C GLY A 24 4.35 -0.71 -17.29
N LYS A 25 3.96 0.32 -18.05
CA LYS A 25 4.80 1.49 -18.31
C LYS A 25 4.87 2.39 -17.07
N ALA A 26 5.95 3.14 -16.95
CA ALA A 26 6.04 4.18 -15.94
C ALA A 26 4.93 5.24 -16.16
N PRO A 27 4.31 5.74 -15.08
CA PRO A 27 3.39 6.85 -15.19
C PRO A 27 4.16 8.06 -15.76
N PRO A 28 3.56 8.85 -16.67
CA PRO A 28 4.18 10.09 -17.13
C PRO A 28 4.50 11.01 -15.94
N ALA A 29 5.64 11.71 -15.97
CA ALA A 29 6.10 12.57 -14.88
C ALA A 29 5.07 13.63 -14.40
N ALA A 30 4.12 14.02 -15.27
CA ALA A 30 3.02 14.92 -14.92
C ALA A 30 1.97 14.29 -13.97
N ARG A 31 2.06 12.99 -13.67
CA ARG A 31 1.05 12.23 -12.92
C ARG A 31 1.51 11.98 -11.48
N ALA A 32 1.83 13.06 -10.76
CA ALA A 32 2.28 13.05 -9.35
C ALA A 32 1.40 12.19 -8.41
N LEU A 33 0.10 12.07 -8.70
CA LEU A 33 -0.80 11.19 -7.92
C LEU A 33 -0.47 9.69 -8.08
N ALA A 34 -0.01 9.27 -9.26
CA ALA A 34 0.42 7.90 -9.50
C ALA A 34 1.74 7.60 -8.77
N GLU A 35 2.67 8.55 -8.77
CA GLU A 35 3.89 8.48 -7.97
C GLU A 35 3.58 8.43 -6.47
N PHE A 36 2.63 9.25 -5.98
CA PHE A 36 2.23 9.24 -4.58
C PHE A 36 1.66 7.88 -4.14
N LYS A 37 0.78 7.26 -4.95
CA LYS A 37 0.23 5.93 -4.66
C LYS A 37 1.30 4.84 -4.71
N ALA A 38 2.17 4.89 -5.71
CA ALA A 38 3.28 3.93 -5.83
C ALA A 38 4.25 4.04 -4.65
N MET A 39 4.53 5.27 -4.20
CA MET A 39 5.37 5.51 -3.03
C MET A 39 4.72 5.12 -1.71
N PHE A 40 3.39 5.18 -1.59
CA PHE A 40 2.69 4.68 -0.40
C PHE A 40 2.96 3.18 -0.20
N GLN A 41 2.82 2.37 -1.25
CA GLN A 41 3.11 0.93 -1.20
C GLN A 41 4.59 0.69 -0.83
N MET A 42 5.52 1.41 -1.46
CA MET A 42 6.95 1.23 -1.20
C MET A 42 7.34 1.60 0.23
N LYS A 43 6.79 2.70 0.77
CA LYS A 43 7.02 3.12 2.17
C LYS A 43 6.45 2.12 3.17
N PHE A 44 5.37 1.43 2.80
CA PHE A 44 4.83 0.33 3.61
C PHE A 44 5.90 -0.76 3.82
N TYR A 45 6.48 -1.26 2.73
CA TYR A 45 7.55 -2.27 2.80
C TYR A 45 8.78 -1.75 3.54
N ALA A 46 9.11 -0.48 3.35
CA ALA A 46 10.22 0.16 4.06
C ALA A 46 10.02 0.13 5.59
N VAL A 47 8.82 0.46 6.08
CA VAL A 47 8.49 0.38 7.52
C VAL A 47 8.52 -1.07 8.00
N ALA A 48 7.93 -2.01 7.26
CA ALA A 48 7.93 -3.42 7.64
C ALA A 48 9.36 -3.98 7.76
N LEU A 49 10.21 -3.69 6.79
CA LEU A 49 11.62 -4.10 6.79
C LEU A 49 12.39 -3.42 7.93
N PHE A 50 12.18 -2.12 8.14
CA PHE A 50 12.80 -1.37 9.24
C PHE A 50 12.45 -1.98 10.59
N ARG A 51 11.17 -2.31 10.85
CA ARG A 51 10.74 -2.94 12.10
C ARG A 51 11.25 -4.37 12.25
N SER A 52 11.40 -5.11 11.15
CA SER A 52 11.94 -6.47 11.18
C SER A 52 13.46 -6.53 11.39
N ARG A 53 14.22 -5.55 10.88
CA ARG A 53 15.70 -5.58 10.85
C ARG A 53 16.36 -4.56 11.78
N GLY A 54 15.60 -3.59 12.31
CA GLY A 54 16.12 -2.49 13.14
C GLY A 54 16.85 -1.38 12.35
N VAL A 55 17.03 -1.53 11.04
CA VAL A 55 17.70 -0.56 10.17
C VAL A 55 16.79 -0.25 8.97
N PRO A 56 16.52 1.03 8.65
CA PRO A 56 15.65 1.38 7.52
C PRO A 56 16.38 1.17 6.19
N PRO A 57 15.66 0.81 5.10
CA PRO A 57 16.27 0.82 3.77
C PRO A 57 16.63 2.25 3.37
N THR A 58 17.78 2.39 2.72
CA THR A 58 18.28 3.69 2.23
C THR A 58 17.75 4.03 0.84
N ARG A 59 17.16 3.05 0.15
CA ARG A 59 16.56 3.23 -1.17
C ARG A 59 15.36 2.31 -1.41
N LEU A 60 14.34 2.88 -2.04
CA LEU A 60 13.19 2.20 -2.60
C LEU A 60 13.27 2.36 -4.11
N ARG A 61 13.01 1.29 -4.87
CA ARG A 61 13.09 1.30 -6.33
C ARG A 61 11.87 0.62 -6.94
N LEU A 62 11.27 1.28 -7.90
CA LEU A 62 10.33 0.67 -8.84
C LEU A 62 11.03 0.43 -10.18
N ILE A 63 10.84 -0.75 -10.75
CA ILE A 63 11.34 -1.11 -12.08
C ILE A 63 10.13 -1.34 -12.99
N TYR A 64 9.94 -0.49 -13.99
CA TYR A 64 8.89 -0.63 -14.99
C TYR A 64 9.42 -1.45 -16.17
N LEU A 65 8.95 -2.69 -16.29
CA LEU A 65 9.48 -3.65 -17.25
C LEU A 65 9.09 -3.33 -18.70
N ALA A 66 7.95 -2.65 -18.91
CA ALA A 66 7.46 -2.34 -20.25
C ALA A 66 8.31 -1.30 -21.00
N ASP A 67 8.99 -0.41 -20.28
CA ASP A 67 9.79 0.68 -20.85
C ASP A 67 11.18 0.82 -20.22
N GLY A 68 11.53 -0.08 -19.29
CA GLY A 68 12.82 -0.12 -18.60
C GLY A 68 13.06 1.01 -17.60
N GLN A 69 12.05 1.84 -17.32
CA GLN A 69 12.24 3.00 -16.45
C GLN A 69 12.41 2.60 -14.98
N LEU A 70 13.25 3.35 -14.28
CA LEU A 70 13.50 3.22 -12.86
C LEU A 70 12.98 4.45 -12.13
N LEU A 71 12.26 4.23 -11.03
CA LEU A 71 11.91 5.29 -10.09
C LEU A 71 12.53 4.97 -8.74
N ASP A 72 13.51 5.79 -8.34
CA ASP A 72 14.21 5.68 -7.07
C ASP A 72 13.68 6.71 -6.06
N TYR A 73 13.59 6.29 -4.81
CA TYR A 73 13.23 7.14 -3.68
C TYR A 73 14.09 6.79 -2.47
N SER A 74 14.64 7.80 -1.81
CA SER A 74 15.48 7.61 -0.61
C SER A 74 14.71 8.14 0.61
N PRO A 75 14.01 7.28 1.37
CA PRO A 75 13.31 7.70 2.56
C PRO A 75 14.29 8.04 3.68
N ASP A 76 13.94 9.01 4.52
CA ASP A 76 14.62 9.21 5.80
C ASP A 76 13.89 8.49 6.95
N ARG A 77 14.58 8.35 8.09
CA ARG A 77 14.04 7.64 9.25
C ARG A 77 12.78 8.31 9.80
N ASP A 78 12.76 9.63 9.93
CA ASP A 78 11.65 10.36 10.54
C ASP A 78 10.41 10.31 9.67
N GLU A 79 10.60 10.30 8.35
CA GLU A 79 9.55 10.07 7.37
C GLU A 79 8.92 8.70 7.54
N LEU A 80 9.71 7.63 7.67
CA LEU A 80 9.18 6.29 7.91
C LEU A 80 8.45 6.19 9.25
N LEU A 81 8.93 6.86 10.30
CA LEU A 81 8.24 6.93 11.59
C LEU A 81 6.91 7.69 11.50
N ARG A 82 6.84 8.78 10.74
CA ARG A 82 5.56 9.47 10.47
C ARG A 82 4.62 8.58 9.66
N PHE A 83 5.14 7.92 8.64
CA PHE A 83 4.36 7.03 7.78
C PHE A 83 3.79 5.85 8.58
N GLU A 84 4.55 5.26 9.48
CA GLU A 84 4.09 4.22 10.39
C GLU A 84 2.91 4.66 11.25
N LYS A 85 2.91 5.91 11.77
CA LYS A 85 1.76 6.46 12.49
C LYS A 85 0.51 6.50 11.62
N THR A 86 0.66 6.88 10.34
CA THR A 86 -0.43 6.83 9.36
C THR A 86 -0.93 5.41 9.14
N LEU A 87 -0.04 4.43 9.01
CA LEU A 87 -0.42 3.01 8.89
C LEU A 87 -1.19 2.52 10.10
N MET A 88 -0.76 2.89 11.31
CA MET A 88 -1.46 2.52 12.53
C MET A 88 -2.85 3.16 12.64
N ALA A 89 -3.00 4.41 12.18
CA ALA A 89 -4.30 5.06 12.12
C ALA A 89 -5.25 4.37 11.13
N ILE A 90 -4.75 4.01 9.94
CA ILE A 90 -5.51 3.24 8.95
C ILE A 90 -5.92 1.88 9.52
N TRP A 91 -5.00 1.18 10.20
CA TRP A 91 -5.30 -0.12 10.81
C TRP A 91 -6.41 -0.03 11.85
N ARG A 92 -6.36 0.97 12.74
CA ARG A 92 -7.44 1.22 13.72
C ARG A 92 -8.78 1.50 13.05
N ALA A 93 -8.78 2.29 11.97
CA ALA A 93 -9.99 2.56 11.21
C ALA A 93 -10.55 1.28 10.56
N ILE A 94 -9.69 0.40 10.03
CA ILE A 94 -10.09 -0.90 9.49
C ILE A 94 -10.70 -1.79 10.59
N GLN A 95 -10.09 -1.85 11.77
CA GLN A 95 -10.63 -2.62 12.90
C GLN A 95 -12.01 -2.10 13.31
N SER A 96 -12.17 -0.79 13.46
CA SER A 96 -13.45 -0.18 13.84
C SER A 96 -14.54 -0.40 12.79
N ALA A 97 -14.23 -0.20 11.50
CA ALA A 97 -15.16 -0.47 10.41
C ALA A 97 -15.53 -1.96 10.36
N GLY A 98 -14.56 -2.84 10.61
CA GLY A 98 -14.76 -4.26 10.73
C GLY A 98 -15.67 -4.69 11.87
N GLU A 99 -15.47 -4.17 13.08
CA GLU A 99 -16.29 -4.48 14.25
C GLU A 99 -17.74 -3.99 14.09
N THR A 100 -17.92 -2.81 13.48
CA THR A 100 -19.23 -2.16 13.34
C THR A 100 -19.98 -2.54 12.08
N GLY A 101 -19.27 -2.99 11.04
CA GLY A 101 -19.81 -3.16 9.69
C GLY A 101 -20.04 -1.84 8.92
N ASP A 102 -19.56 -0.68 9.42
CA ASP A 102 -19.71 0.61 8.73
C ASP A 102 -18.68 0.79 7.60
N PHE A 103 -19.01 0.30 6.41
CA PHE A 103 -18.18 0.40 5.19
C PHE A 103 -18.69 1.48 4.24
N ARG A 104 -18.47 2.75 4.57
CA ARG A 104 -18.95 3.88 3.75
C ARG A 104 -18.28 3.89 2.37
N PRO A 105 -19.06 3.99 1.27
CA PRO A 105 -18.49 4.16 -0.05
C PRO A 105 -17.78 5.52 -0.16
N ASN A 106 -16.67 5.55 -0.91
CA ASN A 106 -15.96 6.79 -1.25
C ASN A 106 -15.90 6.93 -2.78
N PRO A 107 -16.91 7.55 -3.41
CA PRO A 107 -16.99 7.66 -4.86
C PRO A 107 -15.76 8.31 -5.47
N SER A 108 -15.27 7.76 -6.57
CA SER A 108 -14.15 8.31 -7.34
C SER A 108 -14.22 7.88 -8.79
N ARG A 109 -13.30 8.37 -9.64
CA ARG A 109 -13.19 7.91 -11.04
C ARG A 109 -12.90 6.42 -11.19
N LEU A 110 -12.51 5.73 -10.11
CA LEU A 110 -12.33 4.28 -10.13
C LEU A 110 -13.66 3.51 -10.02
N CYS A 111 -14.76 4.19 -9.67
CA CYS A 111 -16.08 3.55 -9.59
C CYS A 111 -16.54 2.95 -10.92
N ASP A 112 -16.12 3.53 -12.06
CA ASP A 112 -16.44 3.03 -13.41
C ASP A 112 -15.85 1.64 -13.68
N TRP A 113 -14.85 1.23 -12.88
CA TRP A 113 -14.13 -0.03 -13.00
C TRP A 113 -14.39 -0.96 -11.81
N CYS A 114 -15.27 -0.57 -10.88
CA CYS A 114 -15.53 -1.32 -9.67
C CYS A 114 -16.49 -2.50 -9.94
N PRO A 115 -16.08 -3.77 -9.73
CA PRO A 115 -16.94 -4.92 -9.98
C PRO A 115 -18.15 -5.00 -9.03
N HIS A 116 -18.14 -4.22 -7.94
CA HIS A 116 -19.20 -4.19 -6.93
C HIS A 116 -20.19 -3.04 -7.12
N GLN A 117 -20.11 -2.27 -8.22
CA GLN A 117 -20.94 -1.07 -8.44
C GLN A 117 -22.44 -1.36 -8.30
N GLN A 118 -22.93 -2.47 -8.84
CA GLN A 118 -24.35 -2.88 -8.75
C GLN A 118 -24.86 -3.06 -7.31
N ARG A 119 -23.96 -3.32 -6.35
CA ARG A 119 -24.29 -3.52 -4.92
C ARG A 119 -23.94 -2.30 -4.06
N CYS A 120 -23.41 -1.24 -4.67
CA CYS A 120 -22.89 -0.09 -3.95
C CYS A 120 -24.02 0.90 -3.59
N PRO A 121 -24.16 1.31 -2.31
CA PRO A 121 -25.17 2.29 -1.89
C PRO A 121 -25.08 3.64 -2.60
N ALA A 122 -23.87 4.06 -2.99
CA ALA A 122 -23.67 5.31 -3.74
C ALA A 122 -24.31 5.31 -5.14
N PHE A 123 -24.68 4.13 -5.65
CA PHE A 123 -25.37 3.92 -6.93
C PHE A 123 -26.76 3.30 -6.72
N GLY A 124 -27.32 3.38 -5.51
CA GLY A 124 -28.62 2.81 -5.15
C GLY A 124 -28.63 1.29 -4.95
N GLY A 125 -27.46 0.62 -4.98
CA GLY A 125 -27.35 -0.82 -4.73
C GLY A 125 -27.41 -1.18 -3.25
N THR A 126 -27.71 -2.45 -2.95
CA THR A 126 -27.76 -2.98 -1.58
C THR A 126 -26.61 -3.99 -1.37
N PRO A 127 -25.70 -3.74 -0.41
CA PRO A 127 -24.68 -4.71 -0.02
C PRO A 127 -25.30 -5.98 0.57
N PRO A 128 -24.62 -7.14 0.47
CA PRO A 128 -25.04 -8.34 1.19
C PRO A 128 -24.94 -8.11 2.72
N PRO A 129 -25.67 -8.91 3.53
CA PRO A 129 -25.53 -8.87 4.99
C PRO A 129 -24.06 -9.06 5.40
N TYR A 130 -23.57 -8.21 6.30
CA TYR A 130 -22.22 -8.32 6.83
C TYR A 130 -22.16 -9.49 7.83
N PRO A 131 -21.26 -10.47 7.67
CA PRO A 131 -21.19 -11.64 8.56
C PRO A 131 -20.61 -11.33 9.96
N GLY A 132 -20.20 -10.10 10.23
CA GLY A 132 -19.50 -9.72 11.45
C GLY A 132 -17.99 -9.83 11.34
N TRP A 133 -17.27 -9.28 12.34
CA TRP A 133 -15.82 -9.37 12.41
C TRP A 133 -15.38 -10.80 12.73
N PRO A 134 -14.29 -11.32 12.13
CA PRO A 134 -13.77 -12.64 12.48
C PRO A 134 -13.44 -12.73 13.97
N THR A 135 -14.06 -13.68 14.67
CA THR A 135 -13.83 -13.92 16.10
C THR A 135 -12.68 -14.90 16.35
N GLU A 136 -12.27 -15.67 15.34
CA GLU A 136 -11.12 -16.55 15.38
C GLU A 136 -9.93 -15.93 14.62
N PRO A 137 -8.69 -16.02 15.14
CA PRO A 137 -7.52 -15.62 14.38
C PRO A 137 -7.42 -16.47 13.11
N ALA A 138 -7.12 -15.83 11.98
CA ALA A 138 -6.84 -16.53 10.73
C ALA A 138 -5.71 -17.56 10.97
N ALA A 139 -5.97 -18.81 10.58
CA ALA A 139 -5.01 -19.92 10.68
C ALA A 139 -3.64 -19.61 10.02
#